data_AF-A0A383B735-F1
#
_entry.id   AF-A0A383B735-F1
#
_cell.length_a   1.000
_cell.length_b   1.000
_cell.length_c   1.000
_cell.angle_alpha   90.00
_cell.angle_beta   90.00
_cell.angle_gamma   90.00
#
_symmetry.space_group_name_H-M   'P 1'
#
loop_
_entity.id
_entity.type
_entity.pdbx_description
1 polymer ?
#
loop_
_entity_poly.entity_id
_entity_poly.type
_entity_poly.pdbx_seq_one_letter_code
_entity_poly.pdbx_strand_id
1 'polypeptide(L)'
;MSHNQTRLLLSDEDEHTEWFRFRNINKWIHKFWKPAIDGMYVGKYEGEWKDGKMHGTGTLRISRICSRFLSFGWRLIDQGKYEGEWKNGKEHGKGIRFYRSGLQNYESGKYEGEWKDGKYHGHGTRSWSWKWKNGKRHVDGGLFWDAQKYVGEWKNGLEHGQGTRTWLDGRKFIGEWKKGKYIHGTYYFPNGDKHVG
;
A
#
# COMPACT_ATOMS: atom_id res chain seq x y z
N MET A 1 10.38 -24.16 14.28
CA MET A 1 11.27 -24.15 13.11
C MET A 1 10.61 -23.33 12.02
N SER A 2 11.15 -22.16 11.65
CA SER A 2 10.65 -21.41 10.49
C SER A 2 11.02 -22.17 9.23
N HIS A 3 10.05 -22.40 8.36
CA HIS A 3 10.27 -23.01 7.05
C HIS A 3 9.93 -21.97 6.00
N ASN A 4 10.85 -21.74 5.06
CA ASN A 4 10.55 -20.95 3.87
C ASN A 4 9.56 -21.74 3.01
N GLN A 5 8.35 -21.20 2.87
CA GLN A 5 7.28 -21.82 2.09
C GLN A 5 6.54 -20.76 1.29
N THR A 6 6.18 -21.12 0.07
CA THR A 6 5.29 -20.32 -0.76
C THR A 6 3.84 -20.74 -0.52
N ARG A 7 2.95 -19.80 -0.19
CA ARG A 7 1.51 -20.08 -0.07
C ARG A 7 0.65 -19.05 -0.79
N LEU A 8 -0.45 -19.51 -1.35
CA LEU A 8 -1.51 -18.67 -1.91
C LEU A 8 -2.61 -18.43 -0.86
N LEU A 9 -3.10 -17.20 -0.81
CA LEU A 9 -4.00 -16.66 0.21
C LEU A 9 -5.18 -16.01 -0.53
N LEU A 10 -6.43 -16.19 -0.10
CA LEU A 10 -7.59 -15.49 -0.66
C LEU A 10 -8.19 -14.54 0.39
N SER A 11 -8.71 -13.41 -0.05
CA SER A 11 -9.56 -12.53 0.76
C SER A 11 -10.80 -12.11 -0.04
N ASP A 12 -11.96 -12.19 0.60
CA ASP A 12 -13.21 -11.59 0.09
C ASP A 12 -13.15 -10.06 0.24
N GLU A 13 -13.76 -9.33 -0.68
CA GLU A 13 -13.79 -7.85 -0.69
C GLU A 13 -14.45 -7.31 0.58
N ASP A 14 -13.67 -6.62 1.42
CA ASP A 14 -13.87 -5.20 1.77
C ASP A 14 -12.96 -4.81 2.95
N GLU A 15 -12.42 -3.60 2.85
CA GLU A 15 -11.61 -2.88 3.82
C GLU A 15 -10.15 -3.32 4.05
N HIS A 16 -9.29 -2.30 4.00
CA HIS A 16 -7.89 -2.37 4.36
C HIS A 16 -7.68 -3.11 5.70
N THR A 17 -6.94 -4.22 5.63
CA THR A 17 -6.25 -4.86 6.77
C THR A 17 -7.13 -5.45 7.86
N GLU A 18 -8.26 -6.09 7.56
CA GLU A 18 -8.89 -7.00 8.54
C GLU A 18 -9.22 -8.39 7.95
N TRP A 19 -8.45 -9.37 8.44
CA TRP A 19 -8.65 -10.83 8.36
C TRP A 19 -8.50 -11.56 7.00
N PHE A 20 -7.28 -12.04 6.74
CA PHE A 20 -7.05 -13.09 5.74
C PHE A 20 -7.50 -14.46 6.26
N ARG A 21 -8.59 -15.03 5.71
CA ARG A 21 -8.94 -16.44 5.91
C ARG A 21 -8.26 -17.29 4.83
N PHE A 22 -7.22 -18.01 5.21
CA PHE A 22 -6.47 -18.86 4.28
C PHE A 22 -7.26 -20.12 3.90
N ARG A 23 -7.56 -20.29 2.61
CA ARG A 23 -8.08 -21.54 2.03
C ARG A 23 -7.16 -22.02 0.92
N ASN A 24 -7.00 -23.34 0.82
CA ASN A 24 -6.16 -23.97 -0.19
C ASN A 24 -6.85 -23.87 -1.57
N ILE A 25 -6.36 -22.93 -2.40
CA ILE A 25 -7.03 -22.41 -3.60
C ILE A 25 -7.27 -23.49 -4.67
N ASN A 26 -6.33 -24.42 -4.85
CA ASN A 26 -6.38 -25.39 -5.95
C ASN A 26 -7.57 -26.37 -5.83
N LYS A 27 -8.07 -26.65 -4.62
CA LYS A 27 -9.29 -27.46 -4.43
C LYS A 27 -10.58 -26.64 -4.49
N TRP A 28 -10.47 -25.31 -4.37
CA TRP A 28 -11.60 -24.41 -4.18
C TRP A 28 -12.08 -23.82 -5.52
N ILE A 29 -11.17 -23.46 -6.43
CA ILE A 29 -11.50 -22.88 -7.75
C ILE A 29 -12.41 -23.79 -8.58
N HIS A 30 -12.24 -25.12 -8.51
CA HIS A 30 -13.09 -26.06 -9.26
C HIS A 30 -14.54 -26.14 -8.74
N LYS A 31 -14.83 -25.62 -7.54
CA LYS A 31 -16.11 -25.78 -6.84
C LYS A 31 -17.03 -24.55 -6.97
N PHE A 32 -16.52 -23.39 -7.37
CA PHE A 32 -17.28 -22.14 -7.39
C PHE A 32 -17.63 -21.66 -8.81
N TRP A 33 -18.85 -21.15 -8.96
CA TRP A 33 -19.38 -20.59 -10.21
C TRP A 33 -18.57 -19.34 -10.60
N LYS A 34 -18.30 -19.16 -11.90
CA LYS A 34 -17.40 -18.10 -12.42
C LYS A 34 -17.64 -16.70 -11.81
N PRO A 35 -18.87 -16.18 -11.66
CA PRO A 35 -19.08 -14.85 -11.07
C PRO A 35 -18.63 -14.71 -9.62
N ALA A 36 -18.51 -15.80 -8.85
CA ALA A 36 -18.26 -15.76 -7.42
C ALA A 36 -16.81 -15.39 -7.04
N ILE A 37 -15.87 -15.45 -7.99
CA ILE A 37 -14.45 -15.14 -7.74
C ILE A 37 -13.97 -13.88 -8.47
N ASP A 38 -14.83 -13.28 -9.29
CA ASP A 38 -14.52 -12.02 -9.95
C ASP A 38 -14.47 -10.91 -8.89
N GLY A 39 -13.43 -10.08 -8.93
CA GLY A 39 -13.18 -9.06 -7.92
C GLY A 39 -12.35 -9.52 -6.71
N MET A 40 -12.30 -10.82 -6.41
CA MET A 40 -11.57 -11.35 -5.25
C MET A 40 -10.06 -11.05 -5.31
N TYR A 41 -9.45 -10.91 -4.13
CA TYR A 41 -8.01 -10.70 -4.01
C TYR A 41 -7.30 -12.01 -3.66
N VAL A 42 -6.16 -12.24 -4.33
CA VAL A 42 -5.25 -13.34 -4.07
C VAL A 42 -3.88 -12.79 -3.65
N GLY A 43 -3.38 -13.27 -2.52
CA GLY A 43 -2.04 -13.02 -2.01
C GLY A 43 -1.13 -14.20 -2.29
N LYS A 44 0.11 -13.96 -2.73
CA LYS A 44 1.18 -14.96 -2.76
C LYS A 44 2.26 -14.52 -1.79
N TYR A 45 2.45 -15.28 -0.71
CA TYR A 45 3.51 -15.03 0.27
C TYR A 45 4.68 -15.99 0.07
N GLU A 46 5.88 -15.44 0.07
CA GLU A 46 7.16 -16.15 0.03
C GLU A 46 8.03 -15.65 1.19
N GLY A 47 8.26 -16.50 2.17
CA GLY A 47 9.05 -16.15 3.35
C GLY A 47 8.85 -17.12 4.48
N GLU A 48 9.20 -16.67 5.67
CA GLU A 48 9.14 -17.50 6.87
C GLU A 48 7.72 -17.61 7.42
N TRP A 49 7.43 -18.77 8.02
CA TRP A 49 6.16 -19.07 8.68
C TRP A 49 6.38 -19.51 10.11
N LYS A 50 5.49 -19.08 11.01
CA LYS A 50 5.42 -19.53 12.40
C LYS A 50 3.94 -19.72 12.77
N ASP A 51 3.60 -20.90 13.30
CA ASP A 51 2.24 -21.27 13.73
C ASP A 51 1.16 -21.01 12.65
N GLY A 52 1.50 -21.33 11.40
CA GLY A 52 0.61 -21.12 10.26
C GLY A 52 0.42 -19.67 9.83
N LYS A 53 1.16 -18.72 10.41
CA LYS A 53 1.12 -17.29 10.09
C LYS A 53 2.44 -16.81 9.49
N MET A 54 2.36 -15.78 8.65
CA MET A 54 3.55 -15.08 8.12
C MET A 54 4.36 -14.50 9.28
N HIS A 55 5.67 -14.75 9.27
CA HIS A 55 6.60 -14.36 10.33
C HIS A 55 7.98 -14.10 9.73
N GLY A 56 8.91 -13.51 10.50
CA GLY A 56 10.28 -13.31 10.05
C GLY A 56 10.36 -12.37 8.85
N THR A 57 11.14 -12.72 7.84
CA THR A 57 11.20 -11.91 6.60
C THR A 57 10.42 -12.56 5.47
N GLY A 58 9.81 -11.74 4.62
CA GLY A 58 9.04 -12.26 3.50
C GLY A 58 8.47 -11.22 2.55
N THR A 59 8.01 -11.73 1.41
CA THR A 59 7.38 -10.96 0.34
C THR A 59 5.94 -11.41 0.17
N LEU A 60 4.98 -10.50 0.27
CA LEU A 60 3.58 -10.71 -0.09
C LEU A 60 3.26 -9.96 -1.39
N ARG A 61 2.83 -10.66 -2.43
CA ARG A 61 2.29 -10.05 -3.66
C ARG A 61 0.78 -10.19 -3.66
N ILE A 62 0.07 -9.12 -3.96
CA ILE A 62 -1.40 -9.10 -3.97
C ILE A 62 -1.86 -8.88 -5.40
N SER A 63 -2.86 -9.65 -5.84
CA SER A 63 -3.48 -9.50 -7.15
C SER A 63 -4.99 -9.59 -7.04
N ARG A 64 -5.71 -8.84 -7.87
CA ARG A 64 -7.16 -8.95 -8.03
C ARG A 64 -7.46 -9.92 -9.16
N ILE A 65 -8.38 -10.85 -8.94
CA ILE A 65 -8.91 -11.74 -9.96
C ILE A 65 -9.97 -10.95 -10.74
N CYS A 66 -9.80 -10.84 -12.05
CA CYS A 66 -10.77 -10.19 -12.92
C CYS A 66 -11.17 -11.10 -14.08
N SER A 67 -12.47 -11.11 -14.38
CA SER A 67 -13.01 -11.70 -15.59
C SER A 67 -12.57 -10.90 -16.83
N ARG A 68 -12.22 -11.59 -17.93
CA ARG A 68 -11.93 -10.92 -19.20
C ARG A 68 -13.27 -10.66 -19.91
N PHE A 69 -13.75 -9.42 -19.95
CA PHE A 69 -14.92 -9.09 -20.78
C PHE A 69 -14.63 -9.43 -22.25
N LEU A 70 -15.58 -10.12 -22.92
CA LEU A 70 -15.48 -10.68 -24.29
C LEU A 70 -14.43 -11.82 -24.45
N SER A 71 -13.90 -12.23 -23.32
CA SER A 71 -12.87 -13.20 -23.02
C SER A 71 -13.19 -14.44 -22.21
N PHE A 72 -13.27 -15.66 -22.73
CA PHE A 72 -13.31 -16.82 -21.81
C PHE A 72 -11.94 -17.00 -21.10
N GLY A 73 -11.73 -16.33 -19.96
CA GLY A 73 -10.50 -16.44 -19.16
C GLY A 73 -10.42 -15.46 -17.98
N TRP A 74 -9.58 -15.81 -17.00
CA TRP A 74 -9.23 -14.99 -15.83
C TRP A 74 -7.97 -14.19 -16.08
N ARG A 75 -7.87 -13.02 -15.45
CA ARG A 75 -6.64 -12.24 -15.37
C ARG A 75 -6.35 -11.88 -13.92
N LEU A 76 -5.09 -12.08 -13.50
CA LEU A 76 -4.57 -11.51 -12.27
C LEU A 76 -4.06 -10.10 -12.54
N ILE A 77 -4.62 -9.14 -11.83
CA ILE A 77 -4.21 -7.74 -11.88
C ILE A 77 -3.40 -7.45 -10.63
N ASP A 78 -2.13 -7.13 -10.78
CA ASP A 78 -1.25 -6.75 -9.68
C ASP A 78 -1.83 -5.55 -8.90
N GLN A 79 -1.93 -5.70 -7.58
CA GLN A 79 -2.44 -4.69 -6.65
C GLN A 79 -1.32 -4.16 -5.74
N GLY A 80 -0.09 -4.62 -5.98
CA GLY A 80 1.09 -4.22 -5.22
C GLY A 80 1.69 -5.37 -4.44
N LYS A 81 2.74 -5.04 -3.69
CA LYS A 81 3.52 -6.01 -2.92
C LYS A 81 4.04 -5.38 -1.64
N TYR A 82 4.25 -6.20 -0.62
CA TYR A 82 5.02 -5.86 0.58
C TYR A 82 6.27 -6.74 0.63
N GLU A 83 7.41 -6.13 0.96
CA GLU A 83 8.68 -6.81 1.20
C GLU A 83 9.23 -6.30 2.53
N GLY A 84 9.42 -7.17 3.51
CA GLY A 84 9.88 -6.75 4.82
C GLY A 84 9.68 -7.78 5.91
N GLU A 85 9.65 -7.27 7.13
CA GLU A 85 9.46 -8.08 8.33
C GLU A 85 7.97 -8.35 8.62
N TRP A 86 7.71 -9.52 9.20
CA TRP A 86 6.38 -10.04 9.48
C TRP A 86 6.31 -10.56 10.90
N LYS A 87 5.19 -10.28 11.56
CA LYS A 87 4.89 -10.81 12.89
C LYS A 87 3.43 -11.19 12.97
N ASN A 88 3.16 -12.46 13.28
CA ASN A 88 1.81 -12.99 13.50
C ASN A 88 0.84 -12.70 12.33
N GLY A 89 1.34 -12.79 11.09
CA GLY A 89 0.54 -12.56 9.89
C GLY A 89 0.37 -11.09 9.50
N LYS A 90 1.05 -10.17 10.18
CA LYS A 90 0.99 -8.73 9.91
C LYS A 90 2.37 -8.16 9.58
N GLU A 91 2.38 -7.13 8.74
CA GLU A 91 3.58 -6.34 8.45
C GLU A 91 4.09 -5.72 9.76
N HIS A 92 5.39 -5.84 10.00
CA HIS A 92 6.04 -5.42 11.24
C HIS A 92 7.47 -4.99 10.92
N GLY A 93 8.19 -4.36 11.87
CA GLY A 93 9.60 -4.02 11.70
C GLY A 93 9.84 -3.13 10.48
N LYS A 94 10.91 -3.37 9.71
CA LYS A 94 11.19 -2.61 8.49
C LYS A 94 10.59 -3.27 7.26
N GLY A 95 10.08 -2.45 6.34
CA GLY A 95 9.59 -2.96 5.06
C GLY A 95 9.20 -1.88 4.06
N ILE A 96 8.99 -2.33 2.83
CA ILE A 96 8.55 -1.53 1.70
C ILE A 96 7.25 -2.09 1.13
N ARG A 97 6.23 -1.24 1.05
CA ARG A 97 4.94 -1.55 0.42
C ARG A 97 4.81 -0.76 -0.86
N PHE A 98 4.52 -1.44 -1.94
CA PHE A 98 4.12 -0.86 -3.21
C PHE A 98 2.60 -0.92 -3.32
N TYR A 99 2.00 0.20 -3.71
CA TYR A 99 0.59 0.36 -3.96
C TYR A 99 0.35 0.45 -5.46
N ARG A 100 -0.64 -0.31 -5.95
CA ARG A 100 -1.04 -0.29 -7.34
C ARG A 100 -2.57 -0.27 -7.40
N SER A 101 -3.14 0.88 -7.75
CA SER A 101 -4.59 1.07 -7.79
C SER A 101 -5.15 0.90 -9.20
N GLY A 102 -6.22 0.10 -9.29
CA GLY A 102 -7.14 0.04 -10.42
C GLY A 102 -6.75 -0.87 -11.58
N LEU A 103 -7.75 -1.18 -12.42
CA LEU A 103 -7.64 -1.95 -13.67
C LEU A 103 -6.62 -1.36 -14.69
N GLN A 104 -6.25 -0.09 -14.51
CA GLN A 104 -5.46 0.71 -15.46
C GLN A 104 -4.23 1.41 -14.84
N ASN A 105 -3.87 1.10 -13.58
CA ASN A 105 -2.67 1.64 -12.90
C ASN A 105 -2.62 3.19 -12.83
N TYR A 106 -3.74 3.83 -12.51
CA TYR A 106 -3.84 5.29 -12.51
C TYR A 106 -3.13 5.95 -11.32
N GLU A 107 -3.15 5.27 -10.18
CA GLU A 107 -2.48 5.69 -8.96
C GLU A 107 -1.56 4.57 -8.50
N SER A 108 -0.30 4.93 -8.28
CA SER A 108 0.70 4.04 -7.71
C SER A 108 1.43 4.78 -6.60
N GLY A 109 2.09 4.04 -5.74
CA GLY A 109 2.87 4.67 -4.69
C GLY A 109 3.71 3.64 -3.97
N LYS A 110 4.55 4.12 -3.07
CA LYS A 110 5.22 3.26 -2.11
C LYS A 110 5.27 3.87 -0.73
N TYR A 111 5.33 3.02 0.26
CA TYR A 111 5.79 3.38 1.59
C TYR A 111 7.01 2.55 1.93
N GLU A 112 8.04 3.18 2.46
CA GLU A 112 9.27 2.54 2.91
C GLU A 112 9.59 3.06 4.30
N GLY A 113 9.64 2.18 5.30
CA GLY A 113 9.82 2.60 6.67
C GLY A 113 9.50 1.51 7.67
N GLU A 114 9.15 1.94 8.88
CA GLU A 114 8.79 1.04 9.97
C GLU A 114 7.29 0.70 9.97
N TRP A 115 6.98 -0.50 10.43
CA TRP A 115 5.66 -1.09 10.41
C TRP A 115 5.33 -1.67 11.77
N LYS A 116 4.07 -1.50 12.17
CA LYS A 116 3.54 -2.12 13.38
C LYS A 116 2.11 -2.55 13.13
N ASP A 117 1.88 -3.86 13.23
CA ASP A 117 0.55 -4.47 13.13
C ASP A 117 -0.18 -4.13 11.83
N GLY A 118 0.54 -4.10 10.70
CA GLY A 118 -0.02 -3.79 9.38
C GLY A 118 -0.16 -2.30 9.07
N LYS A 119 0.37 -1.41 9.93
CA LYS A 119 0.28 0.04 9.76
C LYS A 119 1.65 0.68 9.75
N TYR A 120 1.78 1.79 9.02
CA TYR A 120 2.95 2.65 9.09
C TYR A 120 3.20 3.12 10.53
N HIS A 121 4.46 3.07 10.95
CA HIS A 121 4.89 3.45 12.28
C HIS A 121 6.31 4.03 12.22
N GLY A 122 6.80 4.59 13.34
CA GLY A 122 8.18 5.07 13.45
C GLY A 122 8.54 6.04 12.34
N HIS A 123 9.70 5.89 11.72
CA HIS A 123 10.11 6.72 10.60
C HIS A 123 9.83 6.05 9.26
N GLY A 124 9.39 6.85 8.29
CA GLY A 124 9.13 6.34 6.95
C GLY A 124 8.94 7.40 5.88
N THR A 125 9.07 6.95 4.65
CA THR A 125 8.85 7.74 3.44
C THR A 125 7.64 7.18 2.69
N ARG A 126 6.61 8.01 2.50
CA ARG A 126 5.52 7.71 1.56
C ARG A 126 5.74 8.51 0.29
N SER A 127 5.64 7.84 -0.85
CA SER A 127 5.73 8.43 -2.18
C SER A 127 4.47 8.08 -2.97
N TRP A 128 3.88 9.09 -3.58
CA TRP A 128 2.74 8.94 -4.47
C TRP A 128 3.22 9.15 -5.91
N SER A 129 2.71 8.34 -6.82
CA SER A 129 3.11 8.29 -8.23
C SER A 129 1.87 8.24 -9.09
N TRP A 130 1.58 9.36 -9.73
CA TRP A 130 0.46 9.54 -10.65
C TRP A 130 0.90 9.19 -12.06
N LYS A 131 0.10 8.41 -12.79
CA LYS A 131 0.38 8.17 -14.21
C LYS A 131 -0.30 9.23 -15.08
N TRP A 132 0.48 9.88 -15.93
CA TRP A 132 0.00 10.76 -16.99
C TRP A 132 -0.85 9.97 -17.99
N LYS A 133 -2.07 10.42 -18.28
CA LYS A 133 -2.87 9.91 -19.41
C LYS A 133 -3.02 11.04 -20.43
N ASN A 134 -2.58 10.80 -21.67
CA ASN A 134 -2.69 11.76 -22.79
C ASN A 134 -2.11 13.16 -22.50
N GLY A 135 -1.01 13.23 -21.74
CA GLY A 135 -0.38 14.52 -21.40
C GLY A 135 -1.20 15.42 -20.45
N LYS A 136 -2.35 14.95 -19.95
CA LYS A 136 -3.20 15.72 -19.02
C LYS A 136 -3.20 15.06 -17.64
N ARG A 137 -2.96 15.89 -16.61
CA ARG A 137 -3.09 15.53 -15.20
C ARG A 137 -4.58 15.42 -14.90
N HIS A 138 -5.12 14.22 -14.67
CA HIS A 138 -6.45 14.11 -14.06
C HIS A 138 -6.27 14.43 -12.59
N VAL A 139 -6.61 15.65 -12.18
CA VAL A 139 -6.71 16.03 -10.78
C VAL A 139 -8.15 16.42 -10.57
N ASP A 140 -8.97 15.46 -10.17
CA ASP A 140 -10.26 15.78 -9.62
C ASP A 140 -10.04 16.42 -8.24
N GLY A 141 -10.73 17.54 -8.03
CA GLY A 141 -10.40 18.56 -7.06
C GLY A 141 -10.09 18.08 -5.64
N GLY A 142 -9.01 18.62 -5.08
CA GLY A 142 -8.79 18.64 -3.64
C GLY A 142 -7.35 19.00 -3.32
N LEU A 143 -7.15 20.07 -2.55
CA LEU A 143 -5.87 20.61 -2.06
C LEU A 143 -4.94 19.58 -1.35
N PHE A 144 -5.40 18.35 -1.14
CA PHE A 144 -4.68 17.25 -0.49
C PHE A 144 -4.06 16.23 -1.46
N TRP A 145 -4.43 16.22 -2.74
CA TRP A 145 -4.06 15.16 -3.69
C TRP A 145 -2.78 15.43 -4.50
N ASP A 146 -2.16 16.61 -4.35
CA ASP A 146 -0.93 16.99 -5.05
C ASP A 146 0.36 16.64 -4.29
N ALA A 147 0.25 15.96 -3.14
CA ALA A 147 1.42 15.52 -2.38
C ALA A 147 2.17 14.43 -3.16
N GLN A 148 3.46 14.66 -3.41
CA GLN A 148 4.34 13.71 -4.09
C GLN A 148 5.06 12.82 -3.10
N LYS A 149 5.46 13.38 -1.95
CA LYS A 149 6.27 12.68 -0.96
C LYS A 149 6.03 13.22 0.45
N TYR A 150 6.05 12.32 1.43
CA TYR A 150 6.18 12.64 2.84
C TYR A 150 7.35 11.85 3.40
N VAL A 151 8.21 12.51 4.16
CA VAL A 151 9.32 11.91 4.90
C VAL A 151 9.21 12.37 6.35
N GLY A 152 9.09 11.44 7.29
CA GLY A 152 8.99 11.82 8.69
C GLY A 152 8.48 10.70 9.57
N GLU A 153 7.96 11.09 10.72
CA GLU A 153 7.38 10.18 11.68
C GLU A 153 5.94 9.76 11.30
N TRP A 154 5.58 8.56 11.72
CA TRP A 154 4.29 7.91 11.45
C TRP A 154 3.76 7.23 12.71
N LYS A 155 2.45 7.31 12.91
CA LYS A 155 1.76 6.62 14.00
C LYS A 155 0.41 6.10 13.51
N ASN A 156 0.23 4.79 13.61
CA ASN A 156 -1.01 4.10 13.24
C ASN A 156 -1.47 4.41 11.80
N GLY A 157 -0.54 4.47 10.86
CA GLY A 157 -0.84 4.74 9.45
C GLY A 157 -0.97 6.23 9.10
N LEU A 158 -0.85 7.13 10.06
CA LEU A 158 -0.98 8.57 9.85
C LEU A 158 0.35 9.28 10.10
N GLU A 159 0.58 10.38 9.38
CA GLU A 159 1.74 11.25 9.61
C GLU A 159 1.67 11.82 11.03
N HIS A 160 2.81 11.81 11.71
CA HIS A 160 2.96 12.27 13.08
C HIS A 160 4.35 12.87 13.29
N GLY A 161 4.61 13.49 14.44
CA GLY A 161 5.93 13.99 14.82
C GLY A 161 6.52 14.97 13.82
N GLN A 162 7.84 14.98 13.65
CA GLN A 162 8.49 15.83 12.66
C GLN A 162 8.42 15.21 11.26
N GLY A 163 8.15 16.04 10.26
CA GLY A 163 8.06 15.56 8.89
C GLY A 163 8.13 16.66 7.82
N THR A 164 8.54 16.23 6.63
CA THR A 164 8.58 17.04 5.42
C THR A 164 7.61 16.49 4.39
N ARG A 165 6.67 17.33 3.94
CA ARG A 165 5.80 17.02 2.80
C ARG A 165 6.24 17.84 1.59
N THR A 166 6.37 17.18 0.44
CA THR A 166 6.71 17.79 -0.86
C THR A 166 5.54 17.59 -1.82
N TRP A 167 5.16 18.66 -2.52
CA TRP A 167 4.12 18.65 -3.55
C TRP A 167 4.73 18.62 -4.95
N LEU A 168 3.94 18.20 -5.93
CA LEU A 168 4.35 18.10 -7.33
C LEU A 168 4.80 19.43 -7.94
N ASP A 169 4.27 20.54 -7.45
CA ASP A 169 4.62 21.88 -7.91
C ASP A 169 5.91 22.44 -7.28
N GLY A 170 6.59 21.65 -6.46
CA GLY A 170 7.84 22.04 -5.81
C GLY A 170 7.65 22.74 -4.46
N ARG A 171 6.42 22.99 -4.01
CA ARG A 171 6.17 23.41 -2.63
C ARG A 171 6.68 22.35 -1.67
N LYS A 172 7.17 22.78 -0.51
CA LYS A 172 7.48 21.88 0.61
C LYS A 172 7.05 22.48 1.94
N PHE A 173 6.69 21.62 2.87
CA PHE A 173 6.34 21.98 4.24
C PHE A 173 7.20 21.16 5.16
N ILE A 174 7.85 21.82 6.12
CA ILE A 174 8.71 21.19 7.12
C ILE A 174 8.17 21.57 8.48
N GLY A 175 7.76 20.59 9.30
CA GLY A 175 7.16 20.90 10.59
C GLY A 175 6.61 19.68 11.33
N GLU A 176 5.82 19.96 12.37
CA GLU A 176 5.16 18.96 13.20
C GLU A 176 3.82 18.51 12.60
N TRP A 177 3.54 17.21 12.74
CA TRP A 177 2.36 16.51 12.27
C TRP A 177 1.64 15.80 13.41
N LYS A 178 0.31 15.84 13.40
CA LYS A 178 -0.54 15.13 14.36
C LYS A 178 -1.78 14.59 13.67
N LYS A 179 -1.93 13.26 13.69
CA LYS A 179 -3.06 12.55 13.09
C LYS A 179 -3.28 12.93 11.61
N GLY A 180 -2.20 13.01 10.83
CA GLY A 180 -2.26 13.33 9.39
C GLY A 180 -2.44 14.81 9.06
N LYS A 181 -2.40 15.71 10.05
CA LYS A 181 -2.51 17.16 9.87
C LYS A 181 -1.21 17.82 10.32
N TYR A 182 -0.71 18.77 9.55
CA TYR A 182 0.37 19.64 10.01
C TYR A 182 -0.15 20.58 11.11
N ILE A 183 0.69 20.86 12.10
CA ILE A 183 0.35 21.68 13.27
C ILE A 183 1.13 23.00 13.24
N HIS A 184 2.46 22.91 13.19
CA HIS A 184 3.35 24.06 13.11
C HIS A 184 4.49 23.75 12.13
N GLY A 185 5.02 24.74 11.43
CA GLY A 185 6.12 24.53 10.50
C GLY A 185 6.37 25.69 9.54
N THR A 186 7.19 25.42 8.55
CA THR A 186 7.52 26.39 7.50
C THR A 186 7.10 25.84 6.15
N TYR A 187 6.25 26.59 5.46
CA TYR A 187 5.98 26.43 4.03
C TYR A 187 7.08 27.10 3.22
N TYR A 188 7.58 26.42 2.21
CA TYR A 188 8.51 26.95 1.23
C TYR A 188 7.87 26.83 -0.15
N PHE A 189 7.98 27.91 -0.92
CA PHE A 189 7.45 28.01 -2.27
C PHE A 189 8.58 27.91 -3.30
N PRO A 190 8.28 27.46 -4.53
CA PRO A 190 9.28 27.32 -5.60
C PRO A 190 9.99 28.63 -5.95
N ASN A 191 9.34 29.78 -5.74
CA ASN A 191 9.90 31.11 -5.96
C ASN A 191 10.90 31.55 -4.88
N GLY A 192 11.12 30.74 -3.83
CA GLY A 192 12.00 31.04 -2.71
C GLY A 192 11.30 31.64 -1.49
N ASP A 193 10.02 32.00 -1.59
CA ASP A 193 9.26 32.53 -0.46
C ASP A 193 9.09 31.47 0.62
N LYS A 194 9.03 31.93 1.87
CA LYS A 194 8.73 31.07 3.02
C LYS A 194 7.67 31.70 3.93
N HIS A 195 6.81 30.86 4.48
CA HIS A 195 5.79 31.26 5.43
C HIS A 195 5.87 30.37 6.67
N VAL A 196 6.04 30.98 7.84
CA VAL A 196 6.08 30.28 9.13
C VAL A 196 4.68 30.29 9.72
N GLY A 197 4.20 29.14 10.19
CA GLY A 197 2.89 28.98 10.82
C GLY A 197 2.88 27.90 11.88
#